data_AF-A0A091NA47-F1
#
_entry.id   AF-A0A091NA47-F1
#
_cell.length_a   1.000
_cell.length_b   1.000
_cell.length_c   1.000
_cell.angle_alpha   90.00
_cell.angle_beta   90.00
_cell.angle_gamma   90.00
#
_symmetry.space_group_name_H-M   'P 1'
#
loop_
_entity.id
_entity.type
_entity.pdbx_description
1 polymer ?
#
loop_
_entity_poly.entity_id
_entity_poly.type
_entity_poly.pdbx_seq_one_letter_code
_entity_poly.pdbx_strand_id
1 'polypeptide(L)'
;RHALVRNCVDIGTSDNLTDFLVEMGFRMDHEFVAKGHVFRKGIMKIVVYKIFRILIPGNTESIEPLSLSYLVELNVVAPAGQDVVSDDMRNFAEQLKPLVHLEKIDPKRLM
;
A
#
# COMPACT_ATOMS: atom_id res chain seq x y z
N ARG A 1 -12.62 -7.02 14.60
CA ARG A 1 -11.63 -5.99 14.19
C ARG A 1 -12.18 -5.25 12.98
N HIS A 2 -12.34 -3.94 13.12
CA HIS A 2 -12.95 -3.06 12.11
C HIS A 2 -12.03 -2.77 10.92
N ALA A 3 -10.72 -2.84 11.12
CA ALA A 3 -9.72 -2.84 10.06
C ALA A 3 -9.12 -4.25 9.84
N LEU A 4 -8.47 -4.45 8.69
CA LEU A 4 -7.56 -5.57 8.46
C LEU A 4 -6.24 -5.28 9.19
N VAL A 5 -5.71 -6.25 9.91
CA VAL A 5 -4.42 -6.13 10.62
C VAL A 5 -3.42 -7.11 10.00
N ARG A 6 -2.22 -6.60 9.71
CA ARG A 6 -1.09 -7.37 9.17
C ARG A 6 0.19 -6.99 9.90
N ASN A 7 1.11 -7.96 10.02
CA ASN A 7 2.46 -7.67 10.48
C ASN A 7 3.26 -7.03 9.34
N CYS A 8 4.06 -6.03 9.65
CA CYS A 8 4.95 -5.35 8.71
C CYS A 8 6.35 -5.29 9.33
N VAL A 9 7.38 -5.56 8.53
CA VAL A 9 8.79 -5.46 8.92
C VAL A 9 9.46 -4.55 7.92
N ASP A 10 9.89 -3.38 8.38
CA ASP A 10 10.57 -2.37 7.56
C ASP A 10 12.06 -2.38 7.92
N ILE A 11 12.94 -2.48 6.91
CA ILE A 11 14.40 -2.54 7.07
C ILE A 11 15.03 -1.55 6.09
N GLY A 12 15.98 -0.74 6.57
CA GLY A 12 16.78 0.14 5.71
C GLY A 12 17.83 -0.65 4.94
N THR A 13 17.99 -0.37 3.65
CA THR A 13 18.88 -1.11 2.74
C THR A 13 19.88 -0.19 2.05
N SER A 14 21.01 -0.75 1.66
CA SER A 14 21.94 -0.11 0.72
C SER A 14 21.41 -0.16 -0.72
N ASP A 15 22.12 0.49 -1.64
CA ASP A 15 21.80 0.61 -3.06
C ASP A 15 21.97 -0.71 -3.85
N ASN A 16 22.63 -1.72 -3.28
CA ASN A 16 22.87 -3.04 -3.88
C ASN A 16 21.82 -4.11 -3.51
N LEU A 17 20.64 -3.71 -3.02
CA LEU A 17 19.62 -4.64 -2.53
C LEU A 17 19.22 -5.69 -3.57
N THR A 18 19.05 -5.27 -4.83
CA THR A 18 18.61 -6.18 -5.91
C THR A 18 19.61 -7.29 -6.17
N ASP A 19 20.91 -6.96 -6.25
CA ASP A 19 21.97 -7.94 -6.47
C ASP A 19 22.07 -8.92 -5.30
N PHE A 20 22.02 -8.40 -4.08
CA PHE A 20 22.01 -9.21 -2.86
C PHE A 20 20.84 -10.21 -2.84
N LEU A 21 19.64 -9.79 -3.22
CA LEU A 21 18.47 -10.69 -3.29
C LEU A 21 18.67 -11.79 -4.35
N VAL A 22 19.24 -11.46 -5.51
CA VAL A 22 19.55 -12.42 -6.57
C VAL A 22 20.61 -13.43 -6.10
N GLU A 23 21.66 -12.97 -5.41
CA GLU A 23 22.71 -13.84 -4.83
C GLU A 23 22.15 -14.80 -3.77
N MET A 24 21.14 -14.38 -3.02
CA MET A 24 20.39 -15.26 -2.09
C MET A 24 19.45 -16.25 -2.79
N GLY A 25 19.32 -16.18 -4.12
CA GLY A 25 18.48 -17.06 -4.93
C GLY A 25 17.06 -16.57 -5.15
N PHE A 26 16.73 -15.33 -4.78
CA PHE A 26 15.44 -14.73 -5.12
C PHE A 26 15.37 -14.37 -6.60
N ARG A 27 14.15 -14.35 -7.14
CA ARG A 27 13.87 -13.91 -8.51
C ARG A 27 12.81 -12.83 -8.47
N MET A 28 12.98 -11.81 -9.30
CA MET A 28 11.95 -10.79 -9.50
C MET A 28 10.71 -11.45 -10.09
N ASP A 29 9.58 -11.26 -9.41
CA ASP A 29 8.31 -11.86 -9.81
C ASP A 29 7.43 -10.83 -10.54
N HIS A 30 7.19 -9.68 -9.90
CA HIS A 30 6.38 -8.59 -10.44
C HIS A 30 6.98 -7.23 -10.09
N GLU A 31 6.86 -6.27 -11.00
CA GLU A 31 7.29 -4.87 -10.81
C GLU A 31 6.20 -3.92 -11.32
N PHE A 32 5.95 -2.82 -10.60
CA PHE A 32 4.98 -1.80 -10.98
C PHE A 32 5.34 -0.44 -10.37
N VAL A 33 4.75 0.63 -10.90
CA VAL A 33 4.88 1.99 -10.35
C VAL A 33 3.53 2.45 -9.81
N ALA A 34 3.51 2.96 -8.58
CA ALA A 34 2.36 3.66 -8.00
C ALA A 34 2.63 5.17 -8.00
N LYS A 35 1.76 5.96 -8.65
CA LYS A 35 1.84 7.44 -8.63
C LYS A 35 0.56 8.02 -8.03
N GLY A 36 0.69 8.99 -7.13
CA GLY A 36 -0.47 9.56 -6.44
C GLY A 36 -0.13 10.54 -5.34
N HIS A 37 -1.11 10.75 -4.44
CA HIS A 37 -1.05 11.69 -3.34
C HIS A 37 -1.12 10.97 -2.00
N VAL A 38 -0.39 11.49 -1.02
CA VAL A 38 -0.40 11.01 0.36
C VAL A 38 -0.91 12.13 1.25
N PHE A 39 -1.99 11.88 1.98
CA PHE A 39 -2.52 12.75 3.02
C PHE A 39 -2.28 12.11 4.39
N ARG A 40 -2.08 12.93 5.42
CA ARG A 40 -1.81 12.45 6.79
C ARG A 40 -2.74 13.13 7.79
N LYS A 41 -3.24 12.35 8.74
CA LYS A 41 -3.97 12.80 9.93
C LYS A 41 -3.38 12.08 11.15
N GLY A 42 -2.46 12.73 11.85
CA GLY A 42 -1.65 12.08 12.89
C GLY A 42 -0.89 10.89 12.30
N ILE A 43 -1.08 9.71 12.89
CA ILE A 43 -0.47 8.44 12.43
C ILE A 43 -1.24 7.77 11.28
N MET A 44 -2.44 8.25 10.93
CA MET A 44 -3.21 7.75 9.79
C MET A 44 -2.67 8.32 8.48
N LYS A 45 -2.50 7.44 7.50
CA LYS A 45 -2.10 7.78 6.14
C LYS A 45 -3.23 7.39 5.19
N ILE A 46 -3.61 8.35 4.34
CA ILE A 46 -4.57 8.18 3.25
C ILE A 46 -3.77 8.29 1.97
N VAL A 47 -3.80 7.27 1.13
CA VAL A 47 -3.09 7.25 -0.15
C VAL A 47 -4.11 7.15 -1.27
N VAL A 48 -4.06 8.09 -2.22
CA VAL A 48 -4.88 8.08 -3.43
C VAL A 48 -3.94 7.96 -4.62
N TYR A 49 -3.93 6.84 -5.31
CA TYR A 49 -2.91 6.55 -6.32
C TYR A 49 -3.42 5.68 -7.46
N LYS A 50 -2.67 5.68 -8.54
CA LYS A 50 -2.90 4.86 -9.72
C LYS A 50 -1.74 3.89 -9.90
N ILE A 51 -2.06 2.66 -10.29
CA ILE A 51 -1.08 1.63 -10.62
C ILE A 51 -0.74 1.73 -12.10
N PHE A 52 0.56 1.69 -12.39
CA PHE A 52 1.10 1.63 -13.73
C PHE A 52 1.95 0.37 -13.88
N ARG A 53 1.74 -0.37 -14.97
CA ARG A 53 2.64 -1.46 -15.33
C ARG A 53 3.90 -0.88 -15.95
N ILE A 54 5.03 -1.53 -15.69
CA ILE A 54 6.31 -1.19 -16.32
C ILE A 54 6.41 -1.92 -17.66
N LEU A 55 6.79 -1.19 -18.71
CA LEU A 55 6.91 -1.72 -20.08
C LEU A 55 8.31 -2.27 -20.37
N ILE A 56 9.33 -1.68 -19.71
CA ILE A 56 10.73 -2.08 -19.84
C ILE A 56 11.27 -2.31 -18.41
N PRO A 57 11.64 -3.53 -18.03
CA PRO A 57 12.09 -3.85 -16.68
C PRO A 57 13.17 -2.89 -16.16
N GLY A 58 13.02 -2.41 -14.92
CA GLY A 58 13.93 -1.45 -14.30
C GLY A 58 13.82 -0.01 -14.81
N ASN A 59 12.95 0.29 -15.79
CA ASN A 59 12.70 1.64 -16.27
C ASN A 59 11.37 2.17 -15.72
N THR A 60 11.42 2.89 -14.60
CA THR A 60 10.24 3.44 -13.90
C THR A 60 9.55 4.60 -14.64
N GLU A 61 10.11 5.09 -15.74
CA GLU A 61 9.50 6.10 -16.61
C GLU A 61 8.75 5.48 -17.79
N SER A 62 9.15 4.28 -18.23
CA SER A 62 8.48 3.55 -19.30
C SER A 62 7.28 2.77 -18.75
N ILE A 63 6.17 3.47 -18.55
CA ILE A 63 5.00 2.96 -17.84
C ILE A 63 3.68 3.26 -18.56
N GLU A 64 2.68 2.41 -18.34
CA GLU A 64 1.30 2.67 -18.77
C GLU A 64 0.29 2.37 -17.65
N PRO A 65 -0.84 3.09 -17.59
CA PRO A 65 -1.84 2.88 -16.53
C PRO A 65 -2.47 1.50 -16.65
N LEU A 66 -2.51 0.75 -15.54
CA LEU A 66 -3.12 -0.60 -15.52
C LEU A 66 -4.65 -0.54 -15.65
N SER A 67 -5.27 0.54 -15.17
CA SER A 67 -6.70 0.78 -15.28
C SER A 67 -6.99 2.29 -15.35
N LEU A 68 -8.25 2.69 -15.48
CA LEU A 68 -8.65 4.10 -15.39
C LEU A 68 -8.94 4.55 -13.95
N SER A 69 -9.07 3.61 -13.02
CA SER A 69 -9.47 3.87 -11.64
C SER A 69 -8.29 4.29 -10.76
N TYR A 70 -8.60 5.00 -9.68
CA TYR A 70 -7.69 5.23 -8.57
C TYR A 70 -7.96 4.23 -7.45
N LEU A 71 -6.91 3.84 -6.74
CA LEU A 71 -6.99 3.14 -5.48
C LEU A 71 -6.92 4.15 -4.34
N VAL A 72 -7.79 3.95 -3.35
CA VAL A 72 -7.81 4.74 -2.12
C VAL A 72 -7.56 3.80 -0.95
N GLU A 73 -6.48 4.06 -0.22
CA GLU A 73 -6.10 3.28 0.96
C GLU A 73 -6.09 4.16 2.20
N LEU A 74 -6.67 3.66 3.29
CA LEU A 74 -6.50 4.20 4.64
C LEU A 74 -5.70 3.18 5.45
N ASN A 75 -4.49 3.54 5.87
CA ASN A 75 -3.64 2.66 6.65
C ASN A 75 -2.97 3.36 7.84
N VAL A 76 -2.58 2.56 8.82
CA VAL A 76 -1.83 2.97 10.01
C VAL A 76 -0.77 1.91 10.29
N VAL A 77 0.42 2.34 10.67
CA VAL A 77 1.44 1.48 11.27
C VAL A 77 1.48 1.80 12.76
N ALA A 78 1.25 0.79 13.60
CA ALA A 78 1.22 0.93 15.04
C ALA A 78 1.89 -0.29 15.72
N PRO A 79 2.42 -0.13 16.94
CA PRO A 79 2.88 -1.25 17.74
C PRO A 79 1.77 -2.29 17.98
N ALA A 80 2.16 -3.54 18.22
CA ALA A 80 1.22 -4.61 18.51
C ALA A 80 0.37 -4.31 19.77
N GLY A 81 -0.91 -4.72 19.76
CA GLY A 81 -1.82 -4.58 20.90
C GLY A 81 -2.60 -3.26 20.96
N GLN A 82 -2.44 -2.36 19.99
CA GLN A 82 -3.20 -1.09 19.96
C GLN A 82 -4.55 -1.23 19.25
N ASP A 83 -5.52 -1.86 19.90
CA ASP A 83 -6.84 -2.10 19.29
C ASP A 83 -7.65 -0.81 19.06
N VAL A 84 -7.43 0.25 19.85
CA VAL A 84 -8.09 1.57 19.72
C VAL A 84 -7.86 2.18 18.34
N VAL A 85 -6.70 1.95 17.73
CA VAL A 85 -6.36 2.44 16.39
C VAL A 85 -7.36 1.94 15.35
N SER A 86 -7.86 0.70 15.50
CA SER A 86 -8.85 0.15 14.58
C SER A 86 -10.19 0.87 14.65
N ASP A 87 -10.57 1.41 15.82
CA ASP A 87 -11.84 2.13 16.00
C ASP A 87 -11.72 3.54 15.44
N ASP A 88 -10.60 4.22 15.69
CA ASP A 88 -10.31 5.54 15.13
C ASP A 88 -10.25 5.52 13.60
N MET A 89 -9.63 4.48 13.02
CA MET A 89 -9.64 4.27 11.57
C MET A 89 -11.05 4.12 11.03
N ARG A 90 -11.91 3.36 11.70
CA ARG A 90 -13.31 3.18 11.29
C ARG A 90 -14.06 4.51 11.35
N ASN A 91 -13.96 5.23 12.46
CA ASN A 91 -14.62 6.52 12.65
C ASN A 91 -14.19 7.53 11.58
N PHE A 92 -12.92 7.54 11.22
CA PHE A 92 -12.42 8.38 10.15
C PHE A 92 -12.90 7.94 8.76
N ALA A 93 -12.94 6.64 8.48
CA ALA A 93 -13.50 6.11 7.24
C ALA A 93 -14.99 6.48 7.08
N GLU A 94 -15.77 6.47 8.16
CA GLU A 94 -17.17 6.90 8.16
C GLU A 94 -17.32 8.38 7.79
N GLN A 95 -16.41 9.25 8.26
CA GLN A 95 -16.39 10.67 7.89
C GLN A 95 -16.07 10.89 6.41
N LEU A 96 -15.37 9.95 5.76
CA LEU A 96 -14.99 10.04 4.35
C LEU A 96 -16.09 9.57 3.37
N LYS A 97 -17.17 8.94 3.86
CA LYS A 97 -18.26 8.41 3.02
C LYS A 97 -18.82 9.36 1.95
N PRO A 98 -18.93 10.69 2.18
CA PRO A 98 -19.38 11.61 1.12
C PRO A 98 -18.44 11.69 -0.09
N LEU A 99 -17.17 11.31 0.07
CA LEU A 99 -16.13 11.38 -0.96
C LEU A 99 -15.71 10.01 -1.47
N VAL A 100 -15.61 9.03 -0.58
CA VAL A 100 -15.14 7.68 -0.90
C VAL A 100 -15.75 6.66 0.06
N HIS A 101 -16.16 5.51 -0.48
CA HIS A 101 -16.55 4.37 0.33
C HIS A 101 -15.35 3.46 0.58
N LEU A 102 -14.91 3.37 1.83
CA LEU A 102 -13.81 2.51 2.23
C LEU A 102 -14.35 1.22 2.82
N GLU A 103 -13.95 0.09 2.25
CA GLU A 103 -14.31 -1.23 2.73
C GLU A 103 -13.07 -2.00 3.21
N LYS A 104 -13.29 -2.91 4.16
CA LYS A 104 -12.25 -3.84 4.58
C LYS A 104 -12.07 -4.91 3.50
N ILE A 105 -10.98 -4.80 2.75
CA ILE A 105 -10.60 -5.80 1.75
C ILE A 105 -9.79 -6.91 2.44
N ASP A 106 -10.16 -8.17 2.19
CA ASP A 106 -9.35 -9.34 2.56
C ASP A 106 -8.61 -9.84 1.31
N PRO A 107 -7.27 -9.70 1.25
CA PRO A 107 -6.50 -10.15 0.10
C PRO A 107 -6.69 -11.63 -0.23
N LYS A 108 -6.98 -12.48 0.76
CA LYS A 108 -7.22 -13.92 0.55
C LYS A 108 -8.49 -14.21 -0.21
N ARG A 109 -9.42 -13.26 -0.30
CA ARG A 109 -10.67 -13.39 -1.05
C ARG A 109 -10.54 -12.91 -2.50
N LEU A 110 -9.40 -12.33 -2.86
CA LEU A 110 -9.10 -11.81 -4.20
C LEU A 110 -8.17 -12.76 -5.00
N MET A 111 -7.70 -13.84 -4.38
CA MET A 111 -6.89 -14.90 -4.99
C MET A 111 -7.66 -16.22 -5.03
#